data_AF-A0A259HAI9-F1
#
_entry.id   AF-A0A259HAI9-F1
#
_cell.length_a   1.000
_cell.length_b   1.000
_cell.length_c   1.000
_cell.angle_alpha   90.00
_cell.angle_beta   90.00
_cell.angle_gamma   90.00
#
_symmetry.space_group_name_H-M   'P 1'
#
loop_
_entity.id
_entity.type
_entity.pdbx_description
1 polymer ?
#
loop_
_entity_poly.entity_id
_entity_poly.type
_entity_poly.pdbx_seq_one_letter_code
_entity_poly.pdbx_strand_id
1 'polypeptide(L)'
;MYGCAGSLEEGRSYDVLVEGISTYKGLKEVTNVSVLKEKARVNLETYSVYADDFNAKNLRQNEVVRNLKGVYKDGFLYTEGIKIPLYFKKRKLTPQNGSRLKIDYGHLGYYKKLQLVIYDAGDFEILEE
;
A
#
# COMPACT_ATOMS: atom_id res chain seq x y z
N MET A 1 -11.10 2.97 -0.52
CA MET A 1 -12.06 3.31 -1.60
C MET A 1 -11.84 2.33 -2.73
N TYR A 2 -12.89 1.87 -3.39
CA TYR A 2 -12.81 0.92 -4.50
C TYR A 2 -13.67 1.41 -5.67
N GLY A 3 -13.03 1.68 -6.81
CA GLY A 3 -13.71 2.12 -8.04
C GLY A 3 -14.33 3.53 -8.00
N CYS A 4 -14.26 4.24 -6.88
CA CYS A 4 -14.97 5.53 -6.68
C CYS A 4 -14.04 6.72 -6.39
N ALA A 5 -12.72 6.56 -6.50
CA ALA A 5 -11.75 7.61 -6.20
C ALA A 5 -11.31 8.41 -7.44
N GLY A 6 -11.95 8.21 -8.60
CA GLY A 6 -11.47 8.74 -9.88
C GLY A 6 -11.45 10.27 -9.99
N SER A 7 -12.24 10.98 -9.17
CA SER A 7 -12.26 12.44 -9.09
C SER A 7 -11.41 13.00 -7.94
N LEU A 8 -10.68 12.15 -7.20
CA LEU A 8 -9.84 12.54 -6.08
C LEU A 8 -8.37 12.56 -6.52
N GLU A 9 -7.66 13.60 -6.12
CA GLU A 9 -6.21 13.72 -6.32
C GLU A 9 -5.43 13.34 -5.05
N GLU A 10 -4.32 12.62 -5.21
CA GLU A 10 -3.37 12.37 -4.13
C GLU A 10 -2.77 13.70 -3.61
N GLY A 11 -2.53 13.79 -2.30
CA GLY A 11 -1.96 14.99 -1.67
C GLY A 11 -2.98 16.11 -1.44
N ARG A 12 -4.28 15.82 -1.62
CA ARG A 12 -5.40 16.71 -1.29
C ARG A 12 -6.27 16.13 -0.19
N SER A 13 -6.97 17.03 0.50
CA SER A 13 -7.98 16.70 1.51
C SER A 13 -9.36 17.19 1.08
N TYR A 14 -10.38 16.40 1.41
CA TYR A 14 -11.75 16.62 0.96
C TYR A 14 -12.74 16.40 2.11
N ASP A 15 -13.80 17.18 2.14
CA ASP A 15 -15.04 16.78 2.80
C ASP A 15 -15.85 15.97 1.80
N VAL A 16 -16.25 14.76 2.18
CA VAL A 16 -16.92 13.81 1.29
C VAL A 16 -18.20 13.26 1.91
N LEU A 17 -19.20 13.01 1.08
CA LEU A 17 -20.38 12.24 1.44
C LEU A 17 -20.17 10.79 0.99
N VAL A 18 -20.17 9.86 1.94
CA VAL A 18 -20.11 8.42 1.66
C VAL A 18 -21.52 7.91 1.40
N GLU A 19 -21.77 7.45 0.17
CA GLU A 19 -23.08 7.01 -0.30
C GLU A 19 -23.18 5.49 -0.44
N GLY A 20 -22.04 4.80 -0.44
CA GLY A 20 -21.97 3.36 -0.57
C GLY A 20 -20.77 2.77 0.16
N ILE A 21 -21.03 1.72 0.95
CA ILE A 21 -20.00 0.90 1.58
C ILE A 21 -20.32 -0.57 1.30
N SER A 22 -19.36 -1.32 0.78
CA SER A 22 -19.42 -2.78 0.69
C SER A 22 -18.43 -3.43 1.67
N THR A 23 -18.57 -4.73 1.88
CA THR A 23 -17.56 -5.54 2.56
C THR A 23 -17.05 -6.61 1.62
N TYR A 24 -15.76 -6.58 1.30
CA TYR A 24 -15.10 -7.60 0.50
C TYR A 24 -14.09 -8.36 1.36
N LYS A 25 -14.38 -9.63 1.63
CA LYS A 25 -13.48 -10.53 2.41
C LYS A 25 -13.02 -9.93 3.75
N GLY A 26 -13.92 -9.22 4.44
CA GLY A 26 -13.66 -8.57 5.72
C GLY A 26 -13.15 -7.12 5.64
N LEU A 27 -12.76 -6.65 4.45
CA LEU A 27 -12.39 -5.25 4.22
C LEU A 27 -13.64 -4.43 3.90
N LYS A 28 -13.86 -3.35 4.65
CA LYS A 28 -14.86 -2.33 4.31
C LYS A 28 -14.33 -1.43 3.21
N GLU A 29 -15.08 -1.34 2.12
CA GLU A 29 -14.71 -0.53 0.96
C GLU A 29 -15.78 0.53 0.74
N VAL A 30 -15.38 1.80 0.77
CA VAL A 30 -16.22 2.87 0.21
C VAL A 30 -16.27 2.67 -1.30
N THR A 31 -17.48 2.48 -1.83
CA THR A 31 -17.76 2.17 -3.25
C THR A 31 -18.48 3.27 -3.98
N ASN A 32 -19.05 4.24 -3.25
CA ASN A 32 -19.61 5.44 -3.82
C ASN A 32 -19.37 6.63 -2.89
N VAL A 33 -18.91 7.74 -3.47
CA VAL A 33 -18.56 8.95 -2.74
C VAL A 33 -18.82 10.17 -3.61
N SER A 34 -19.41 11.19 -3.01
CA SER A 34 -19.55 12.52 -3.60
C SER A 34 -18.63 13.51 -2.89
N VAL A 35 -17.84 14.27 -3.66
CA VAL A 35 -17.01 15.34 -3.12
C VAL A 35 -17.91 16.52 -2.79
N LEU A 36 -17.99 16.89 -1.52
CA LEU A 36 -18.73 18.08 -1.09
C LEU A 36 -17.85 19.32 -1.21
N LYS A 37 -16.57 19.18 -0.85
CA LYS A 37 -15.62 20.30 -0.85
C LYS A 37 -14.17 19.80 -0.90
N GLU A 38 -13.35 20.37 -1.77
CA GLU A 38 -11.88 20.30 -1.64
C GLU A 38 -11.42 21.33 -0.60
N LYS A 39 -10.52 20.91 0.30
CA LYS A 39 -10.08 21.74 1.43
C LYS A 39 -8.70 22.34 1.18
N ALA A 40 -7.68 21.48 1.17
CA ALA A 40 -6.30 21.91 1.12
C ALA A 40 -5.39 20.79 0.60
N ARG A 41 -4.18 21.19 0.17
CA ARG A 41 -3.06 20.27 0.03
C ARG A 41 -2.59 19.78 1.39
N VAL A 42 -2.17 18.54 1.45
CA VAL A 42 -1.63 17.91 2.66
C VAL A 42 -0.25 17.33 2.40
N ASN A 43 0.57 17.24 3.44
CA ASN A 43 1.83 16.51 3.36
C ASN A 43 1.53 15.00 3.36
N LEU A 44 1.95 14.30 2.30
CA LEU A 44 1.76 12.85 2.15
C LEU A 44 2.61 12.03 3.13
N GLU A 45 3.72 12.58 3.61
CA GLU A 45 4.59 11.91 4.55
C GLU A 45 3.85 11.59 5.86
N THR A 46 2.92 12.46 6.28
CA THR A 46 2.08 12.26 7.48
C THR A 46 1.13 11.06 7.37
N TYR A 47 0.87 10.56 6.16
CA TYR A 47 -0.05 9.45 5.90
C TYR A 47 0.67 8.18 5.42
N SER A 48 2.00 8.17 5.49
CA SER A 48 2.84 7.05 5.04
C SER A 48 3.63 6.47 6.20
N VAL A 49 3.89 5.16 6.14
CA VAL A 49 4.78 4.46 7.06
C VAL A 49 6.15 4.31 6.39
N TYR A 50 7.20 4.78 7.05
CA TYR A 50 8.57 4.68 6.54
C TYR A 50 9.30 3.49 7.16
N ALA A 51 10.43 3.11 6.57
CA ALA A 51 11.22 1.95 7.01
C ALA A 51 11.57 1.99 8.51
N ASP A 52 11.93 3.16 9.05
CA ASP A 52 12.32 3.33 10.45
C ASP A 52 11.15 3.10 11.43
N ASP A 53 9.93 3.40 11.00
CA ASP A 53 8.69 3.20 11.77
C ASP A 53 8.01 1.86 11.47
N PHE A 54 8.54 1.10 10.50
CA PHE A 54 7.96 -0.15 10.05
C PHE A 54 8.16 -1.21 11.14
N ASN A 55 7.16 -1.40 11.98
CA ASN A 55 7.11 -2.42 13.03
C ASN A 55 5.87 -3.30 12.88
N ALA A 56 6.05 -4.61 12.78
CA ALA A 56 4.97 -5.58 12.56
C ALA A 56 3.81 -5.49 13.58
N LYS A 57 4.04 -4.94 14.78
CA LYS A 57 3.00 -4.77 15.81
C LYS A 57 2.08 -3.56 15.57
N ASN A 58 2.51 -2.60 14.76
CA ASN A 58 1.81 -1.32 14.57
C ASN A 58 1.24 -1.11 13.16
N LEU A 59 1.47 -2.05 12.24
CA LEU A 59 1.00 -1.94 10.86
C LEU A 59 -0.53 -2.05 10.81
N ARG A 60 -1.18 -1.08 10.16
CA ARG A 60 -2.63 -1.08 9.95
C ARG A 60 -2.96 -1.32 8.50
N GLN A 61 -4.14 -1.89 8.30
CA GLN A 61 -4.68 -2.06 6.96
C GLN A 61 -4.92 -0.69 6.28
N ASN A 62 -4.71 -0.64 4.97
CA ASN A 62 -4.83 0.55 4.12
C ASN A 62 -3.76 1.64 4.32
N GLU A 63 -2.71 1.36 5.09
CA GLU A 63 -1.53 2.21 5.15
C GLU A 63 -0.66 2.05 3.88
N VAL A 64 0.03 3.12 3.50
CA VAL A 64 1.03 3.12 2.43
C VAL A 64 2.41 3.11 3.06
N VAL A 65 3.21 2.11 2.72
CA VAL A 65 4.60 1.97 3.15
C VAL A 65 5.49 2.56 2.07
N ARG A 66 6.49 3.35 2.47
CA ARG A 66 7.45 3.98 1.55
C ARG A 66 8.90 3.62 1.90
N ASN A 67 9.74 3.56 0.87
CA ASN A 67 11.19 3.39 0.94
C ASN A 67 11.66 2.15 1.73
N LEU A 68 10.91 1.05 1.67
CA LEU A 68 11.23 -0.17 2.39
C LEU A 68 12.23 -1.02 1.60
N LYS A 69 13.35 -1.40 2.20
CA LYS A 69 14.34 -2.27 1.57
C LYS A 69 14.29 -3.66 2.16
N GLY A 70 14.48 -4.68 1.32
CA GLY A 70 14.50 -6.06 1.80
C GLY A 70 14.85 -7.07 0.72
N VAL A 71 14.95 -8.34 1.11
CA VAL A 71 15.16 -9.46 0.20
C VAL A 71 13.82 -10.13 -0.07
N TYR A 72 13.46 -10.27 -1.34
CA TYR A 72 12.29 -11.04 -1.74
C TYR A 72 12.63 -12.52 -1.75
N LYS A 73 11.91 -13.31 -0.96
CA LYS A 73 12.08 -14.76 -0.93
C LYS A 73 10.79 -15.50 -0.61
N ASP A 74 10.48 -16.52 -1.40
CA ASP A 74 9.34 -17.44 -1.20
C ASP A 74 7.98 -16.72 -0.99
N GLY A 75 7.76 -15.60 -1.66
CA GLY A 75 6.52 -14.80 -1.53
C GLY A 75 6.50 -13.85 -0.33
N PHE A 76 7.65 -13.61 0.31
CA PHE A 76 7.80 -12.68 1.43
C PHE A 76 8.88 -11.65 1.13
N LEU A 77 8.72 -10.47 1.72
CA LEU A 77 9.79 -9.50 1.86
C LEU A 77 10.40 -9.65 3.24
N TYR A 78 11.72 -9.84 3.27
CA TYR A 78 12.52 -9.91 4.48
C TYR A 78 13.27 -8.59 4.64
N THR A 79 12.91 -7.81 5.64
CA THR A 79 13.56 -6.54 6.00
C THR A 79 14.34 -6.72 7.31
N GLU A 80 14.98 -5.67 7.80
CA GLU A 80 15.66 -5.69 9.10
C GLU A 80 14.63 -5.92 10.23
N GLY A 81 14.49 -7.17 10.66
CA GLY A 81 13.64 -7.57 11.78
C GLY A 81 12.20 -7.96 11.43
N ILE A 82 11.75 -7.82 10.17
CA ILE A 82 10.36 -8.11 9.78
C ILE A 82 10.29 -9.01 8.55
N LYS A 83 9.36 -9.95 8.61
CA LYS A 83 8.92 -10.78 7.49
C LYS A 83 7.47 -10.45 7.20
N ILE A 84 7.18 -9.95 6.01
CA ILE A 84 5.80 -9.65 5.57
C ILE A 84 5.51 -10.36 4.24
N PRO A 85 4.32 -10.96 4.05
CA PRO A 85 3.94 -11.47 2.74
C PRO A 85 3.98 -10.34 1.70
N LEU A 86 4.62 -10.57 0.56
CA LEU A 86 4.72 -9.62 -0.54
C LEU A 86 3.93 -10.16 -1.72
N TYR A 87 2.93 -9.40 -2.15
CA TYR A 87 2.05 -9.78 -3.24
C TYR A 87 2.14 -8.79 -4.40
N PHE A 88 2.47 -9.30 -5.58
CA PHE A 88 2.47 -8.53 -6.82
C PHE A 88 1.11 -8.71 -7.51
N LYS A 89 0.36 -7.61 -7.68
CA LYS A 89 -0.92 -7.62 -8.40
C LYS A 89 -0.74 -8.11 -9.83
N LYS A 90 0.35 -7.68 -10.48
CA LYS A 90 0.77 -8.14 -11.80
C LYS A 90 1.84 -9.21 -11.64
N ARG A 91 1.47 -10.49 -11.81
CA ARG A 91 2.40 -11.64 -11.65
C ARG A 91 3.67 -11.57 -12.51
N LYS A 92 3.60 -10.94 -13.68
CA LYS A 92 4.76 -10.73 -14.55
C LYS A 92 5.85 -9.82 -13.95
N LEU A 93 5.51 -9.05 -12.91
CA LEU A 93 6.45 -8.18 -12.20
C LEU A 93 7.13 -8.88 -11.03
N THR A 94 6.75 -10.12 -10.70
CA THR A 94 7.33 -10.84 -9.56
C THR A 94 8.83 -11.06 -9.80
N PRO A 95 9.70 -10.51 -8.93
CA PRO A 95 11.15 -10.67 -9.05
C PRO A 95 11.60 -12.11 -8.84
N GLN A 96 12.85 -12.39 -9.20
CA GLN A 96 13.45 -13.68 -8.90
C GLN A 96 13.59 -13.89 -7.39
N ASN A 97 13.56 -15.16 -6.97
CA ASN A 97 13.77 -15.50 -5.57
C ASN A 97 15.20 -15.12 -5.16
N GLY A 98 15.34 -14.40 -4.05
CA GLY A 98 16.61 -13.87 -3.57
C GLY A 98 16.91 -12.43 -4.02
N SER A 99 16.10 -11.83 -4.91
CA SER A 99 16.31 -10.45 -5.35
C SER A 99 16.21 -9.46 -4.19
N ARG A 100 17.17 -8.51 -4.13
CA ARG A 100 17.10 -7.37 -3.22
C ARG A 100 16.21 -6.30 -3.83
N LEU A 101 15.24 -5.81 -3.08
CA LEU A 101 14.24 -4.85 -3.53
C LEU A 101 14.31 -3.56 -2.70
N LYS A 102 14.04 -2.44 -3.36
CA LYS A 102 13.58 -1.19 -2.73
C LYS A 102 12.12 -0.99 -3.14
N ILE A 103 11.22 -0.99 -2.17
CA ILE A 103 9.80 -0.71 -2.37
C ILE A 103 9.62 0.79 -2.15
N ASP A 104 9.35 1.52 -3.22
CA ASP A 104 9.05 2.95 -3.17
C ASP A 104 7.64 3.18 -2.63
N TYR A 105 6.69 2.34 -3.05
CA TYR A 105 5.30 2.38 -2.64
C TYR A 105 4.75 0.96 -2.44
N GLY A 106 4.24 0.67 -1.24
CA GLY A 106 3.59 -0.61 -0.95
C GLY A 106 2.32 -0.42 -0.13
N HIS A 107 1.21 -1.00 -0.58
CA HIS A 107 -0.05 -0.91 0.15
C HIS A 107 -0.19 -2.08 1.14
N LEU A 108 -0.46 -1.78 2.41
CA LEU A 108 -0.81 -2.77 3.41
C LEU A 108 -2.26 -3.25 3.22
N GLY A 109 -2.41 -4.18 2.27
CA GLY A 109 -3.67 -4.86 2.00
C GLY A 109 -3.95 -6.00 2.96
N TYR A 110 -5.21 -6.44 3.01
CA TYR A 110 -5.62 -7.60 3.79
C TYR A 110 -6.28 -8.65 2.91
N TYR A 111 -5.69 -9.83 2.84
CA TYR A 111 -6.27 -10.99 2.16
C TYR A 111 -6.05 -12.24 2.99
N LYS A 112 -7.01 -12.57 3.87
CA LYS A 112 -6.89 -13.57 4.96
C LYS A 112 -5.82 -13.25 6.01
N LYS A 113 -4.80 -12.48 5.66
CA LYS A 113 -3.73 -11.93 6.50
C LYS A 113 -3.26 -10.60 5.92
N LEU A 114 -2.59 -9.80 6.74
CA LEU A 114 -1.93 -8.58 6.30
C LEU A 114 -0.80 -8.92 5.33
N GLN A 115 -0.71 -8.17 4.23
CA GLN A 115 0.29 -8.36 3.19
C GLN A 115 0.65 -7.03 2.54
N LEU A 116 1.90 -6.89 2.13
CA LEU A 116 2.35 -5.77 1.32
C LEU A 116 1.98 -6.04 -0.14
N VAL A 117 1.28 -5.10 -0.78
CA VAL A 117 0.78 -5.24 -2.14
C VAL A 117 1.49 -4.23 -3.04
N ILE A 118 2.07 -4.74 -4.13
CA ILE A 118 2.68 -3.99 -5.21
C ILE A 118 1.74 -4.01 -6.41
N TYR A 119 1.35 -2.85 -6.92
CA TYR A 119 0.38 -2.75 -8.01
C TYR A 119 1.09 -2.68 -9.37
N ASP A 120 2.19 -1.95 -9.43
CA ASP A 120 2.84 -1.54 -10.67
C ASP A 120 4.36 -1.64 -10.62
N ALA A 121 5.00 -1.48 -11.79
CA ALA A 121 6.45 -1.61 -11.90
C ALA A 121 7.20 -0.41 -11.30
N GLY A 122 6.56 0.75 -11.21
CA GLY A 122 7.13 1.95 -10.59
C GLY A 122 7.04 1.98 -9.07
N ASP A 123 6.41 0.98 -8.47
CA ASP A 123 6.26 0.85 -7.01
C ASP A 123 7.50 0.25 -6.34
N PHE A 124 8.41 -0.32 -7.13
CA PHE A 124 9.62 -0.96 -6.63
C PHE A 124 10.76 -0.98 -7.65
N GLU A 125 11.97 -1.13 -7.12
CA GLU A 125 13.21 -1.30 -7.85
C GLU A 125 13.90 -2.58 -7.40
N ILE A 126 14.51 -3.31 -8.34
CA ILE A 126 15.46 -4.38 -8.01
C ILE A 126 16.82 -3.71 -7.84
N LEU A 127 17.43 -3.89 -6.68
CA LEU A 127 18.77 -3.39 -6.39
C LEU A 127 19.79 -4.39 -6.94
N GLU A 128 20.65 -3.94 -7.85
CA GLU A 128 21.82 -4.71 -8.29
C GLU A 128 22.84 -4.78 -7.14
N GLU A 129 23.62 -5.87 -7.09
CA GLU A 129 24.68 -6.08 -6.08
C GLU A 129 25.89 -5.16 -6.30
#